data_AF-A0A8S3PXW6-F1
#
_entry.id   AF-A0A8S3PXW6-F1
#
_cell.length_a   1.000
_cell.length_b   1.000
_cell.length_c   1.000
_cell.angle_alpha   90.00
_cell.angle_beta   90.00
_cell.angle_gamma   90.00
#
_symmetry.space_group_name_H-M   'P 1'
#
loop_
_entity.id
_entity.type
_entity.pdbx_description
1 polymer ?
#
loop_
_entity_poly.entity_id
_entity_poly.type
_entity_poly.pdbx_seq_one_letter_code
_entity_poly.pdbx_strand_id
1 'polypeptide(L)'
;MQILDVKLCRKPTDNFQYLERTSTHPTSVFKGFITAEIICFRRSCNNLKDFNKEVQLFKSKLIKREHYENEIDNIITNTTKRERKQTLKYNYKNKKAAPPLVFATRFNPAFKGIGRALRKHWHLIEQNRNTKTMFPKPPIIAYKRHKNLKEYLTK
;
A
#
# COMPACT_ATOMS: atom_id res chain seq x y z
N MET A 1 25.83 -26.97 -11.27
CA MET A 1 25.20 -25.68 -11.63
C MET A 1 25.83 -24.57 -10.79
N GLN A 2 26.58 -23.66 -11.41
CA GLN A 2 27.00 -22.42 -10.75
C GLN A 2 25.80 -21.48 -10.68
N ILE A 3 25.38 -21.11 -9.47
CA ILE A 3 24.32 -20.14 -9.25
C ILE A 3 24.97 -18.75 -9.23
N LEU A 4 24.58 -17.88 -10.14
CA LEU A 4 25.02 -16.49 -10.15
C LEU A 4 24.53 -15.77 -8.89
N ASP A 5 25.42 -15.02 -8.25
CA ASP A 5 25.08 -14.14 -7.14
C ASP A 5 24.34 -12.90 -7.67
N VAL A 6 23.12 -12.66 -7.19
CA VAL A 6 22.27 -11.56 -7.66
C VAL A 6 21.82 -10.75 -6.47
N LYS A 7 22.15 -9.46 -6.51
CA LYS A 7 21.86 -8.48 -5.47
C LYS A 7 21.11 -7.27 -6.02
N LEU A 8 20.44 -6.54 -5.13
CA LEU A 8 19.78 -5.28 -5.47
C LEU A 8 20.81 -4.27 -5.99
N CYS A 9 20.56 -3.69 -7.15
CA CYS A 9 21.30 -2.55 -7.66
C CYS A 9 20.52 -1.27 -7.35
N ARG A 10 21.19 -0.28 -6.75
CA ARG A 10 20.65 1.07 -6.56
C ARG A 10 21.41 2.06 -7.39
N LYS A 11 20.70 3.09 -7.86
CA LYS A 11 21.35 4.21 -8.52
C LYS A 11 22.16 5.00 -7.48
N PRO A 12 23.36 5.50 -7.81
CA PRO A 12 24.13 6.36 -6.91
C PRO A 12 23.39 7.64 -6.51
N THR A 13 22.42 8.07 -7.32
CA THR A 13 21.60 9.26 -7.11
C THR A 13 20.29 9.01 -6.37
N ASP A 14 20.08 7.81 -5.81
CA ASP A 14 18.86 7.50 -5.06
C ASP A 14 18.86 8.21 -3.70
N ASN A 15 17.90 9.13 -3.52
CA ASN A 15 17.79 9.98 -2.35
C ASN A 15 16.84 9.42 -1.26
N PHE A 16 16.25 8.23 -1.45
CA PHE A 16 15.35 7.62 -0.46
C PHE A 16 14.20 8.55 -0.04
N GLN A 17 13.52 9.15 -1.03
CA GLN A 17 12.42 10.09 -0.82
C GLN A 17 11.09 9.37 -0.47
N TYR A 18 11.12 8.57 0.60
CA TYR A 18 9.92 7.91 1.11
C TYR A 18 8.94 8.91 1.71
N LEU A 19 7.65 8.57 1.67
CA LEU A 19 6.59 9.36 2.30
C LEU A 19 6.83 9.42 3.81
N GLU A 20 6.66 10.60 4.39
CA GLU A 20 6.70 10.82 5.84
C GLU A 20 5.46 10.25 6.51
N ARG A 21 5.55 9.76 7.75
CA ARG A 21 4.41 9.11 8.41
C ARG A 21 3.26 10.06 8.76
N THR A 22 3.57 11.33 8.95
CA THR A 22 2.65 12.44 9.23
C THR A 22 1.95 12.95 7.97
N SER A 23 2.44 12.58 6.78
CA SER A 23 1.80 12.95 5.52
C SER A 23 0.37 12.40 5.45
N THR A 24 -0.54 13.13 4.82
CA THR A 24 -2.00 12.87 4.82
C THR A 24 -2.38 11.69 3.91
N HIS A 25 -1.84 10.51 4.21
CA HIS A 25 -2.10 9.27 3.49
C HIS A 25 -2.75 8.22 4.40
N PRO A 26 -3.65 7.37 3.85
CA PRO A 26 -4.19 6.24 4.59
C PRO A 26 -3.10 5.23 5.00
N THR A 27 -3.27 4.58 6.15
CA THR A 27 -2.39 3.49 6.62
C THR A 27 -2.20 2.37 5.60
N SER A 28 -3.22 2.08 4.79
CA SER A 28 -3.13 1.07 3.72
C SER A 28 -2.09 1.44 2.65
N VAL A 29 -1.88 2.74 2.39
CA VAL A 29 -0.85 3.21 1.45
C VAL A 29 0.52 2.94 2.02
N PHE A 30 0.76 3.31 3.29
CA PHE A 30 2.04 3.08 3.95
C PHE A 30 2.38 1.58 3.99
N LYS A 31 1.46 0.76 4.48
CA LYS A 31 1.60 -0.70 4.47
C LYS A 31 1.86 -1.24 3.07
N GLY A 32 1.15 -0.74 2.07
CA GLY A 32 1.25 -1.19 0.68
C GLY A 32 2.64 -0.98 0.09
N PHE A 33 3.18 0.24 0.18
CA PHE A 33 4.50 0.52 -0.41
C PHE A 33 5.63 -0.19 0.35
N ILE A 34 5.58 -0.23 1.70
CA ILE A 34 6.58 -0.94 2.51
C ILE A 34 6.60 -2.44 2.14
N THR A 35 5.41 -3.05 2.04
CA THR A 35 5.28 -4.45 1.64
C THR A 35 5.84 -4.68 0.23
N ALA A 36 5.51 -3.80 -0.72
CA ALA A 36 5.98 -3.91 -2.10
C ALA A 36 7.51 -3.83 -2.18
N GLU A 37 8.12 -2.88 -1.48
CA GLU A 37 9.57 -2.67 -1.48
C GLU A 37 10.32 -3.88 -0.90
N ILE A 38 9.85 -4.44 0.22
CA ILE A 38 10.41 -5.66 0.81
C ILE A 38 10.29 -6.85 -0.16
N ILE A 39 9.16 -6.97 -0.87
CA ILE A 39 8.99 -8.00 -1.90
C ILE A 39 9.99 -7.79 -3.04
N CYS A 40 10.21 -6.55 -3.47
CA CYS A 40 11.24 -6.21 -4.46
C CYS A 40 12.63 -6.64 -3.99
N PHE A 41 13.03 -6.33 -2.77
CA PHE A 41 14.31 -6.80 -2.21
C PHE A 41 14.41 -8.33 -2.23
N ARG A 42 13.34 -9.02 -1.83
CA ARG A 42 13.31 -10.49 -1.81
C ARG A 42 13.43 -11.09 -3.20
N ARG A 43 12.88 -10.41 -4.22
CA ARG A 43 12.95 -10.78 -5.65
C ARG A 43 14.27 -10.38 -6.32
N SER A 44 14.99 -9.40 -5.79
CA SER A 44 16.31 -9.00 -6.30
C SER A 44 17.42 -9.85 -5.70
N CYS A 45 17.46 -10.01 -4.38
CA CYS A 45 18.53 -10.73 -3.68
C CYS A 45 18.30 -12.26 -3.62
N ASN A 46 19.24 -13.06 -4.13
CA ASN A 46 19.22 -14.52 -3.97
C ASN A 46 19.77 -14.96 -2.59
N ASN A 47 20.72 -14.20 -2.02
CA ASN A 47 21.30 -14.39 -0.70
C ASN A 47 20.45 -13.71 0.39
N LEU A 48 20.24 -14.42 1.50
CA LEU A 48 19.48 -13.91 2.64
C LEU A 48 20.22 -12.79 3.40
N LYS A 49 21.56 -12.83 3.43
CA LYS A 49 22.37 -11.80 4.10
C LYS A 49 22.18 -10.43 3.43
N ASP A 50 22.26 -10.39 2.10
CA ASP A 50 22.05 -9.16 1.34
C ASP A 50 20.61 -8.67 1.46
N PHE A 51 19.63 -9.58 1.36
CA PHE A 51 18.22 -9.24 1.61
C PHE A 51 18.02 -8.58 2.99
N ASN A 52 18.57 -9.18 4.05
CA ASN A 52 18.44 -8.64 5.41
C ASN A 52 19.12 -7.29 5.55
N LYS A 53 20.30 -7.11 4.93
CA LYS A 53 20.98 -5.81 4.89
C LYS A 53 20.10 -4.73 4.26
N GLU A 54 19.42 -5.05 3.15
CA GLU A 54 18.54 -4.10 2.49
C GLU A 54 17.28 -3.76 3.29
N VAL A 55 16.70 -4.76 3.96
CA VAL A 55 15.57 -4.55 4.86
C VAL A 55 15.96 -3.66 6.04
N GLN A 56 17.13 -3.86 6.65
CA GLN A 56 17.60 -3.04 7.76
C GLN A 56 17.91 -1.60 7.34
N LEU A 57 18.56 -1.42 6.18
CA LEU A 57 18.78 -0.10 5.61
C LEU A 57 17.44 0.61 5.37
N PHE A 58 16.47 -0.07 4.76
CA PHE A 58 15.15 0.48 4.50
C PHE A 58 14.41 0.85 5.80
N LYS A 59 14.42 -0.02 6.81
CA LYS A 59 13.87 0.27 8.16
C LYS A 59 14.48 1.55 8.74
N SER A 60 15.81 1.68 8.70
CA SER A 60 16.49 2.89 9.21
C SER A 60 16.04 4.18 8.51
N LYS A 61 15.78 4.11 7.18
CA LYS A 61 15.30 5.26 6.40
C LYS A 61 13.84 5.60 6.70
N LEU A 62 13.00 4.59 6.96
CA LEU A 62 11.61 4.80 7.37
C LEU A 62 11.52 5.42 8.77
N ILE A 63 12.36 5.00 9.71
CA ILE A 63 12.43 5.61 11.05
C ILE A 63 12.82 7.09 10.94
N LYS A 64 13.78 7.43 10.07
CA LYS A 64 14.13 8.84 9.77
C LYS A 64 12.99 9.64 9.13
N ARG A 65 11.96 8.97 8.60
CA ARG A 65 10.72 9.55 8.05
C ARG A 65 9.55 9.44 9.03
N GLU A 66 9.86 9.27 10.31
CA GLU A 66 8.93 9.25 11.45
C GLU A 66 7.93 8.09 11.44
N HIS A 67 8.23 6.99 10.73
CA HIS A 67 7.42 5.79 10.80
C HIS A 67 7.64 5.07 12.13
N TYR A 68 6.55 4.56 12.72
CA TYR A 68 6.62 3.84 13.98
C TYR A 68 7.30 2.48 13.79
N GLU A 69 8.29 2.18 14.63
CA GLU A 69 9.10 0.97 14.54
C GLU A 69 8.25 -0.30 14.64
N ASN A 70 7.30 -0.35 15.57
CA ASN A 70 6.36 -1.46 15.72
C ASN A 70 5.49 -1.69 14.47
N GLU A 71 5.06 -0.63 13.77
CA GLU A 71 4.31 -0.73 12.52
C GLU A 71 5.20 -1.34 11.42
N ILE A 72 6.44 -0.88 11.31
CA ILE A 72 7.42 -1.40 10.34
C ILE A 72 7.74 -2.87 10.61
N ASP A 73 8.05 -3.24 11.85
CA ASP A 73 8.45 -4.60 12.21
C ASP A 73 7.34 -5.62 11.98
N ASN A 74 6.09 -5.22 12.23
CA ASN A 74 4.92 -6.04 11.90
C ASN A 74 4.79 -6.26 10.39
N ILE A 75 5.08 -5.24 9.57
CA ILE A 75 5.04 -5.38 8.11
C ILE A 75 6.20 -6.25 7.62
N ILE A 76 7.41 -6.04 8.13
CA ILE A 76 8.59 -6.85 7.81
C ILE A 76 8.30 -8.31 8.13
N THR A 77 7.94 -8.62 9.37
CA THR A 77 7.68 -9.99 9.84
C THR A 77 6.61 -10.69 9.01
N ASN A 78 5.55 -10.00 8.61
CA ASN A 78 4.51 -10.61 7.78
C ASN A 78 4.93 -10.80 6.32
N THR A 79 5.79 -9.92 5.80
CA THR A 79 6.22 -9.97 4.39
C THR A 79 7.35 -10.98 4.17
N THR A 80 8.27 -11.10 5.13
CA THR A 80 9.43 -12.01 5.07
C THR A 80 9.06 -13.48 5.17
N LYS A 81 7.85 -13.82 5.65
CA LYS A 81 7.29 -15.19 5.63
C LYS A 81 7.25 -15.79 4.22
N ARG A 82 7.20 -14.96 3.18
CA ARG A 82 7.15 -15.42 1.78
C ARG A 82 8.55 -15.75 1.28
N GLU A 83 8.75 -16.97 0.82
CA GLU A 83 9.98 -17.35 0.15
C GLU A 83 10.15 -16.65 -1.20
N ARG A 84 11.40 -16.46 -1.64
CA ARG A 84 11.71 -15.87 -2.94
C ARG A 84 11.04 -16.61 -4.10
N LYS A 85 11.01 -17.95 -4.05
CA LYS A 85 10.33 -18.76 -5.07
C LYS A 85 8.85 -18.40 -5.19
N GLN A 86 8.19 -18.09 -4.07
CA GLN A 86 6.78 -17.68 -4.05
C GLN A 86 6.60 -16.25 -4.57
N THR A 87 7.50 -15.33 -4.22
CA THR A 87 7.41 -13.94 -4.68
C THR A 87 7.72 -13.77 -6.16
N LEU A 88 8.45 -14.72 -6.78
CA LEU A 88 8.76 -14.74 -8.21
C LEU A 88 7.59 -15.21 -9.08
N LYS A 89 6.66 -16.00 -8.53
CA LYS A 89 5.50 -16.51 -9.27
C LYS A 89 4.57 -15.38 -9.71
N TYR A 90 4.14 -15.44 -10.96
CA TYR A 90 3.05 -14.59 -11.44
C TYR A 90 1.72 -15.11 -10.89
N ASN A 91 0.90 -14.21 -10.34
CA ASN A 91 -0.43 -14.54 -9.86
C ASN A 91 -1.46 -14.09 -10.89
N TYR A 92 -2.09 -15.05 -11.57
CA TYR A 92 -3.22 -14.78 -12.45
C TYR A 92 -4.38 -14.24 -11.62
N LYS A 93 -4.85 -13.02 -11.97
CA LYS A 93 -6.06 -12.46 -11.36
C LYS A 93 -7.26 -12.97 -12.14
N ASN A 94 -8.20 -13.62 -11.45
CA ASN A 94 -9.50 -13.89 -12.03
C ASN A 94 -10.19 -12.57 -12.37
N LYS A 95 -10.61 -12.41 -13.64
CA LYS A 95 -11.40 -11.25 -14.06
C LYS A 95 -12.72 -11.28 -13.29
N LYS A 96 -13.01 -10.21 -12.55
CA LYS A 96 -14.34 -10.02 -11.96
C LYS A 96 -15.33 -9.72 -13.08
N ALA A 97 -16.54 -10.30 -13.00
CA ALA A 97 -17.57 -10.14 -14.01
C ALA A 97 -18.04 -8.69 -14.20
N ALA A 98 -17.98 -7.87 -13.15
CA ALA A 98 -18.31 -6.45 -13.18
C ALA A 98 -17.44 -5.63 -12.21
N PRO A 99 -17.14 -4.35 -12.52
CA PRO A 99 -16.43 -3.46 -11.60
C PRO A 99 -17.27 -3.21 -10.34
N PRO A 100 -16.66 -3.15 -9.14
CA PRO A 100 -17.38 -2.83 -7.92
C PRO A 100 -17.83 -1.36 -7.94
N LEU A 101 -18.92 -1.04 -7.24
CA LEU A 101 -19.29 0.34 -6.95
C LEU A 101 -18.21 0.97 -6.06
N VAL A 102 -17.77 2.19 -6.40
CA VAL A 102 -16.70 2.89 -5.69
C VAL A 102 -17.19 4.23 -5.18
N PHE A 103 -17.05 4.46 -3.88
CA PHE A 103 -17.20 5.78 -3.27
C PHE A 103 -15.82 6.42 -3.15
N ALA A 104 -15.52 7.34 -4.06
CA ALA A 104 -14.23 8.00 -4.12
C ALA A 104 -14.25 9.32 -3.35
N THR A 105 -13.46 9.43 -2.29
CA THR A 105 -13.32 10.64 -1.47
C THR A 105 -11.84 10.97 -1.24
N ARG A 106 -11.52 12.14 -0.67
CA ARG A 106 -10.15 12.47 -0.27
C ARG A 106 -9.90 11.94 1.14
N PHE A 107 -8.70 11.41 1.38
CA PHE A 107 -8.34 11.00 2.74
C PHE A 107 -8.11 12.22 3.63
N ASN A 108 -8.67 12.21 4.84
CA ASN A 108 -8.35 13.22 5.85
C ASN A 108 -8.17 12.50 7.20
N PRO A 109 -7.02 12.67 7.87
CA PRO A 109 -6.75 12.03 9.15
C PRO A 109 -7.74 12.42 10.26
N ALA A 110 -8.40 13.58 10.16
CA ALA A 110 -9.47 13.99 11.09
C ALA A 110 -10.79 13.23 10.86
N PHE A 111 -11.09 12.87 9.60
CA PHE A 111 -12.32 12.17 9.23
C PHE A 111 -12.09 10.67 9.10
N LYS A 112 -11.84 10.01 10.23
CA LYS A 112 -11.69 8.54 10.28
C LYS A 112 -13.06 7.86 10.24
N GLY A 113 -13.13 6.68 9.63
CA GLY A 113 -14.28 5.80 9.78
C GLY A 113 -15.43 6.03 8.79
N ILE A 114 -15.28 6.83 7.74
CA ILE A 114 -16.33 7.05 6.73
C ILE A 114 -16.85 5.73 6.12
N GLY A 115 -15.95 4.79 5.81
CA GLY A 115 -16.35 3.47 5.32
C GLY A 115 -17.09 2.62 6.34
N ARG A 116 -16.82 2.81 7.63
CA ARG A 116 -17.55 2.13 8.71
C ARG A 116 -18.94 2.73 8.88
N ALA A 117 -19.05 4.06 8.90
CA ALA A 117 -20.32 4.77 8.97
C ALA A 117 -21.21 4.41 7.77
N LEU A 118 -20.67 4.46 6.55
CA LEU A 118 -21.40 4.13 5.34
C LEU A 118 -21.96 2.70 5.37
N ARG A 119 -21.16 1.72 5.80
CA ARG A 119 -21.63 0.33 5.93
C ARG A 119 -22.68 0.18 7.04
N LYS A 120 -22.49 0.85 8.18
CA LYS A 120 -23.43 0.80 9.31
C LYS A 120 -24.81 1.31 8.91
N HIS A 121 -24.86 2.38 8.12
CA HIS A 121 -26.10 3.05 7.71
C HIS A 121 -26.58 2.66 6.30
N TRP A 122 -25.99 1.61 5.70
CA TRP A 122 -26.33 1.19 4.34
C TRP A 122 -27.80 0.79 4.16
N HIS A 123 -28.40 0.22 5.21
CA HIS A 123 -29.82 -0.15 5.24
C HIS A 123 -30.75 1.02 4.86
N LEU A 124 -30.38 2.27 5.15
CA LEU A 124 -31.17 3.45 4.76
C LEU A 124 -31.25 3.61 3.24
N ILE A 125 -30.20 3.24 2.51
CA ILE A 125 -30.17 3.25 1.04
C ILE A 125 -30.96 2.07 0.48
N GLU A 126 -30.98 0.94 1.17
CA GLU A 126 -31.72 -0.26 0.75
C GLU A 126 -33.24 -0.15 0.96
N GLN A 127 -33.69 0.65 1.94
CA GLN A 127 -35.11 0.84 2.25
C GLN A 127 -35.89 1.52 1.12
N ASN A 128 -35.24 2.38 0.33
CA ASN A 128 -35.89 3.05 -0.80
C ASN A 128 -35.69 2.25 -2.10
N ARG A 129 -36.79 1.96 -2.80
CA ARG A 129 -36.82 1.13 -4.02
C ARG A 129 -35.93 1.69 -5.14
N ASN A 130 -35.91 3.00 -5.32
CA ASN A 130 -35.14 3.65 -6.38
C ASN A 130 -33.64 3.57 -6.09
N THR A 131 -33.24 3.87 -4.86
CA THR A 131 -31.83 3.84 -4.43
C THR A 131 -31.27 2.43 -4.36
N LYS A 132 -32.06 1.44 -3.94
CA LYS A 132 -31.68 0.03 -3.96
C LYS A 132 -31.40 -0.47 -5.38
N THR A 133 -32.18 0.00 -6.36
CA THR A 133 -32.00 -0.35 -7.77
C THR A 133 -30.74 0.27 -8.35
N MET A 134 -30.47 1.55 -8.04
CA MET A 134 -29.25 2.24 -8.48
C MET A 134 -27.98 1.75 -7.79
N PHE A 135 -28.07 1.38 -6.51
CA PHE A 135 -26.95 0.97 -5.67
C PHE A 135 -27.21 -0.40 -5.03
N PRO A 136 -27.06 -1.50 -5.79
CA PRO A 136 -27.45 -2.83 -5.33
C PRO A 136 -26.52 -3.41 -4.26
N LYS A 137 -25.32 -2.85 -4.07
CA LYS A 137 -24.33 -3.32 -3.10
C LYS A 137 -23.59 -2.13 -2.46
N PRO A 138 -23.13 -2.26 -1.21
CA PRO A 138 -22.30 -1.24 -0.57
C PRO A 138 -21.04 -0.95 -1.40
N PRO A 139 -20.65 0.33 -1.57
CA PRO A 139 -19.47 0.70 -2.31
C PRO A 139 -18.19 0.37 -1.54
N ILE A 140 -17.11 0.19 -2.29
CA ILE A 140 -15.75 0.22 -1.75
C ILE A 140 -15.32 1.67 -1.61
N ILE A 141 -14.69 2.03 -0.48
CA ILE A 141 -14.11 3.35 -0.29
C ILE A 141 -12.76 3.41 -1.02
N ALA A 142 -12.63 4.37 -1.92
CA ALA A 142 -11.35 4.72 -2.53
C ALA A 142 -10.93 6.11 -2.06
N TYR A 143 -9.67 6.24 -1.64
CA TYR A 143 -9.11 7.53 -1.28
C TYR A 143 -8.29 8.12 -2.43
N LYS A 144 -8.63 9.33 -2.83
CA LYS A 144 -7.86 10.16 -3.75
C LYS A 144 -6.83 10.98 -2.96
N ARG A 145 -5.69 11.24 -3.59
CA ARG A 145 -4.70 12.21 -3.07
C ARG A 145 -5.26 13.63 -3.11
N HIS A 146 -4.75 14.48 -2.22
CA HIS A 146 -4.96 15.92 -2.32
C HIS A 146 -4.14 16.51 -3.47
N LYS A 147 -4.54 17.71 -3.90
CA LYS A 147 -3.71 18.51 -4.82
C LYS A 147 -2.49 19.00 -4.06
N ASN A 148 -1.31 18.88 -4.68
CA ASN A 148 -0.08 19.43 -4.12
C ASN A 148 0.09 20.89 -4.55
N LEU A 149 1.07 21.58 -3.96
CA LEU A 149 1.33 22.99 -4.25
C LEU A 149 1.58 23.23 -5.75
N LYS A 150 2.37 22.36 -6.40
CA LYS A 150 2.63 22.46 -7.84
C LYS A 150 1.34 22.50 -8.65
N GLU A 151 0.39 21.62 -8.36
CA GLU A 151 -0.91 21.57 -9.06
C GLU A 151 -1.82 22.77 -8.80
N TYR A 152 -1.61 23.47 -7.69
CA TYR A 152 -2.27 24.76 -7.47
C TYR A 152 -1.61 25.88 -8.27
N LEU A 153 -0.28 25.84 -8.43
CA LEU A 153 0.51 26.90 -9.04
C LEU A 153 0.67 26.77 -10.57
N THR A 154 0.63 25.56 -11.12
CA THR A 154 0.75 25.30 -12.56
C THR A 154 -0.63 24.91 -13.09
N LYS A 155 -1.39 25.91 -13.54
CA LYS A 155 -2.56 25.67 -14.41
C LYS A 155 -2.11 25.42 -15.84
#